data_AF-A0A8H7D2W7-F1
#
_entry.id   AF-A0A8H7D2W7-F1
#
_cell.length_a   1.000
_cell.length_b   1.000
_cell.length_c   1.000
_cell.angle_alpha   90.00
_cell.angle_beta   90.00
_cell.angle_gamma   90.00
#
_symmetry.space_group_name_H-M   'P 1'
#
loop_
_entity.id
_entity.type
_entity.pdbx_description
1 polymer ?
#
loop_
_entity_poly.entity_id
_entity_poly.type
_entity_poly.pdbx_seq_one_letter_code
_entity_poly.pdbx_strand_id
1 'polypeptide(L)'
;MPPYTPSPESTKYRKEQQKLLRPRTINGKQTFVKFLPQDDLKAIHPVYLTDPANFKPRRHLRGDTLDWGIVELDFSVELSLVETIERRRIQDEALARCFYHRELQPQVQFINALMEQKKAKLTAARDPQRELCDFVLTIRLRSTETASTTTCLMWRRSKVAGATKLSVFQDKILAPALGWTRNYHGYLMVDSSDGAQYGAAGASHIDLMFLKDNGHTYLDDHEFSLADVLPGPNPEKPAFHYIYDLGDYWFHDIYVEKIIPASESDGKVALLAGGGACPREDGQGFRNWGKYIQSLDSKKHAEIAQAMNYCHDPEVRRLGSRWRFDPQAFDLAAARARISTALASPASVPSGPKKAVFGDPYAGNDADNVPKGTHRTVTPQTGGAFNPFPRDNMLRGIFNQTEVVRDRRDKRASALCACCGKPITTPRMCAACRKVYYCDRDCQTTHWKKEHKRQCAGRRNTPELKDD
;
A
#
# COMPACT_ATOMS: atom_id res chain seq x y z
N MET A 1 7.06 24.08 -4.05
CA MET A 1 7.93 23.04 -4.64
C MET A 1 7.82 21.79 -3.78
N PRO A 2 7.69 20.57 -4.35
CA PRO A 2 7.79 19.36 -3.55
C PRO A 2 9.18 19.30 -2.87
N PRO A 3 9.27 18.77 -1.63
CA PRO A 3 10.55 18.66 -0.95
C PRO A 3 11.51 17.80 -1.78
N TYR A 4 12.78 18.22 -1.84
CA TYR A 4 13.86 17.42 -2.41
C TYR A 4 13.97 16.10 -1.64
N THR A 5 13.41 15.04 -2.19
CA THR A 5 13.68 13.67 -1.81
C THR A 5 14.75 13.17 -2.76
N PRO A 6 16.05 13.23 -2.39
CA PRO A 6 17.08 12.65 -3.23
C PRO A 6 16.76 11.18 -3.46
N SER A 7 16.89 10.72 -4.70
CA SER A 7 16.76 9.30 -5.00
C SER A 7 17.70 8.49 -4.08
N PRO A 8 17.20 7.47 -3.37
CA PRO A 8 17.99 6.55 -2.55
C PRO A 8 19.15 5.86 -3.32
N GLU A 9 19.10 5.93 -4.64
CA GLU A 9 20.10 5.34 -5.54
C GLU A 9 21.31 6.24 -5.82
N SER A 10 21.32 7.51 -5.40
CA SER A 10 22.50 8.35 -5.64
C SER A 10 23.67 7.91 -4.74
N THR A 11 24.82 7.59 -5.35
CA THR A 11 26.06 7.22 -4.65
C THR A 11 26.49 8.29 -3.65
N LYS A 12 26.13 9.56 -3.89
CA LYS A 12 26.36 10.69 -2.99
C LYS A 12 25.49 10.60 -1.73
N TYR A 13 24.19 10.27 -1.85
CA TYR A 13 23.30 10.05 -0.72
C TYR A 13 23.80 8.92 0.18
N ARG A 14 24.13 7.75 -0.39
CA ARG A 14 24.65 6.60 0.38
C ARG A 14 25.97 6.90 1.10
N LYS A 15 26.90 7.61 0.43
CA LYS A 15 28.17 8.03 1.04
C LYS A 15 28.00 9.11 2.11
N GLU A 16 27.00 9.99 1.99
CA GLU A 16 26.68 10.96 3.04
C GLU A 16 25.95 10.32 4.22
N GLN A 17 25.04 9.37 3.97
CA GLN A 17 24.34 8.59 5.00
C GLN A 17 25.31 7.79 5.88
N GLN A 18 26.30 7.11 5.27
CA GLN A 18 27.36 6.42 6.03
C GLN A 18 28.23 7.37 6.88
N LYS A 19 28.25 8.68 6.59
CA LYS A 19 28.96 9.70 7.38
C LYS A 19 28.10 10.32 8.49
N LEU A 20 26.80 10.04 8.54
CA LEU A 20 25.89 10.56 9.56
C LEU A 20 26.02 9.85 10.92
N LEU A 21 26.67 8.69 10.98
CA LEU A 21 26.81 7.89 12.21
C LEU A 21 28.03 8.25 13.07
N ARG A 22 28.69 9.39 12.82
CA ARG A 22 29.77 9.86 13.70
C ARG A 22 29.24 10.91 14.67
N PRO A 23 29.50 10.77 15.98
CA PRO A 23 29.09 11.76 16.94
C PRO A 23 29.69 13.12 16.61
N ARG A 24 28.89 14.17 16.79
CA ARG A 24 29.24 15.57 16.57
C ARG A 24 28.98 16.34 17.85
N THR A 25 29.71 17.44 18.05
CA THR A 25 29.44 18.34 19.17
C THR A 25 28.84 19.63 18.63
N ILE A 26 27.63 19.97 19.07
CA ILE A 26 26.94 21.22 18.72
C ILE A 26 26.53 21.89 20.02
N ASN A 27 26.97 23.14 20.23
CA ASN A 27 26.72 23.90 21.47
C ASN A 27 27.05 23.11 22.76
N GLY A 28 28.14 22.34 22.73
CA GLY A 28 28.58 21.49 23.86
C GLY A 28 27.79 20.18 24.05
N LYS A 29 26.77 19.91 23.24
CA LYS A 29 26.00 18.65 23.27
C LYS A 29 26.45 17.70 22.17
N GLN A 30 26.55 16.42 22.49
CA GLN A 30 26.82 15.38 21.51
C GLN A 30 25.53 15.07 20.72
N THR A 31 25.61 15.10 19.39
CA THR A 31 24.50 14.80 18.48
C THR A 31 24.94 13.80 17.41
N PHE A 32 23.98 13.09 16.83
CA PHE A 32 24.20 12.06 15.80
C PHE A 32 23.51 12.39 14.47
N VAL A 33 22.91 13.57 14.39
CA VAL A 33 22.31 14.15 13.18
C VAL A 33 22.84 15.57 12.98
N LYS A 34 22.84 16.04 11.73
CA LYS A 34 23.23 17.40 11.36
C LYS A 34 22.07 18.36 11.62
N PHE A 35 22.40 19.51 12.18
CA PHE A 35 21.53 20.67 12.33
C PHE A 35 22.08 21.84 11.51
N LEU A 36 21.21 22.69 10.99
CA LEU A 36 21.60 23.96 10.38
C LEU A 36 21.97 24.96 11.48
N PRO A 37 22.83 25.95 11.19
CA PRO A 37 23.23 26.95 12.18
C PRO A 37 22.06 27.75 12.79
N GLN A 38 20.94 27.85 12.08
CA GLN A 38 19.74 28.57 12.50
C GLN A 38 18.78 27.74 13.36
N ASP A 39 19.04 26.45 13.56
CA ASP A 39 18.14 25.59 14.32
C ASP A 39 18.20 25.89 15.83
N ASP A 40 17.04 26.06 16.45
CA ASP A 40 16.92 26.05 17.90
C ASP A 40 16.80 24.62 18.42
N LEU A 41 17.88 24.09 18.99
CA LEU A 41 17.89 22.75 19.57
C LEU A 41 16.88 22.55 20.71
N LYS A 42 16.32 23.62 21.29
CA LYS A 42 15.25 23.53 22.31
C LYS A 42 13.88 23.24 21.70
N ALA A 43 13.66 23.62 20.44
CA ALA A 43 12.43 23.37 19.69
C ALA A 43 12.44 22.02 18.95
N ILE A 44 13.55 21.27 19.04
CA ILE A 44 13.67 19.97 18.37
C ILE A 44 13.25 18.88 19.33
N HIS A 45 12.43 17.93 18.84
CA HIS A 45 12.01 16.79 19.64
C HIS A 45 13.24 16.06 20.25
N PRO A 46 13.30 15.87 21.58
CA PRO A 46 14.51 15.44 22.28
C PRO A 46 15.11 14.12 21.77
N VAL A 47 14.29 13.24 21.20
CA VAL A 47 14.75 11.96 20.63
C VAL A 47 15.82 12.15 19.55
N TYR A 48 15.72 13.20 18.74
CA TYR A 48 16.65 13.45 17.62
C TYR A 48 18.00 13.97 18.09
N LEU A 49 18.13 14.30 19.38
CA LEU A 49 19.40 14.66 20.03
C LEU A 49 20.10 13.44 20.64
N THR A 50 19.47 12.27 20.62
CA THR A 50 20.02 11.03 21.20
C THR A 50 20.80 10.21 20.18
N ASP A 51 21.52 9.19 20.66
CA ASP A 51 22.19 8.22 19.82
C ASP A 51 21.18 7.21 19.25
N PRO A 52 20.96 7.17 17.92
CA PRO A 52 20.07 6.19 17.31
C PRO A 52 20.50 4.74 17.54
N ALA A 53 21.77 4.46 17.85
CA ALA A 53 22.23 3.09 18.15
C ALA A 53 21.70 2.58 19.51
N ASN A 54 21.36 3.49 20.42
CA ASN A 54 20.84 3.18 21.75
C ASN A 54 19.34 3.41 21.88
N PHE A 55 18.70 3.86 20.79
CA PHE A 55 17.28 4.16 20.77
C PHE A 55 16.44 2.89 20.99
N LYS A 56 15.45 2.99 21.87
CA LYS A 56 14.49 1.92 22.15
C LYS A 56 13.10 2.41 21.77
N PRO A 57 12.43 1.74 20.80
CA PRO A 57 11.06 2.10 20.41
C PRO A 57 10.11 2.03 21.60
N ARG A 58 9.28 3.05 21.76
CA ARG A 58 8.19 3.03 22.75
C ARG A 58 7.02 2.21 22.23
N ARG A 59 6.26 1.61 23.15
CA ARG A 59 5.03 0.86 22.83
C ARG A 59 3.82 1.72 23.19
N HIS A 60 2.78 1.65 22.36
CA HIS A 60 1.46 2.22 22.67
C HIS A 60 0.74 1.36 23.71
N LEU A 61 -0.40 1.86 24.21
CA LEU A 61 -1.22 1.18 25.23
C LEU A 61 -1.65 -0.24 24.84
N ARG A 62 -1.83 -0.50 23.54
CA ARG A 62 -2.19 -1.84 23.01
C ARG A 62 -0.98 -2.78 22.85
N GLY A 63 0.22 -2.33 23.19
CA GLY A 63 1.46 -3.09 23.17
C GLY A 63 2.19 -3.12 21.82
N ASP A 64 1.59 -2.54 20.77
CA ASP A 64 2.17 -2.33 19.45
C ASP A 64 3.00 -1.03 19.38
N THR A 65 3.80 -0.89 18.33
CA THR A 65 4.66 0.27 18.08
C THR A 65 4.37 0.87 16.70
N LEU A 66 4.22 2.19 16.63
CA LEU A 66 4.03 2.95 15.39
C LEU A 66 5.12 4.03 15.27
N ASP A 67 5.38 4.48 14.04
CA ASP A 67 6.36 5.55 13.72
C ASP A 67 7.69 5.37 14.48
N TRP A 68 8.31 4.19 14.35
CA TRP A 68 9.54 3.79 15.05
C TRP A 68 9.48 3.86 16.59
N GLY A 69 8.29 4.04 17.17
CA GLY A 69 8.12 4.30 18.61
C GLY A 69 8.61 5.68 19.04
N ILE A 70 8.66 6.64 18.10
CA ILE A 70 9.06 8.03 18.34
C ILE A 70 7.88 8.85 18.90
N VAL A 71 6.67 8.67 18.35
CA VAL A 71 5.50 9.49 18.69
C VAL A 71 4.70 8.87 19.84
N GLU A 72 4.38 9.66 20.87
CA GLU A 72 3.37 9.33 21.88
C GLU A 72 1.97 9.49 21.27
N LEU A 73 1.41 8.42 20.70
CA LEU A 73 -0.01 8.40 20.34
C LEU A 73 -0.79 7.76 21.49
N ASP A 74 -1.56 8.57 22.20
CA ASP A 74 -2.60 8.08 23.11
C ASP A 74 -3.89 7.89 22.32
N PHE A 75 -4.27 6.62 22.09
CA PHE A 75 -5.50 6.25 21.39
C PHE A 75 -6.72 6.18 22.33
N SER A 76 -6.54 6.44 23.63
CA SER A 76 -7.60 6.34 24.65
C SER A 76 -8.30 7.67 24.94
N VAL A 77 -7.73 8.78 24.49
CA VAL A 77 -8.33 10.11 24.66
C VAL A 77 -9.19 10.46 23.46
N GLU A 78 -10.40 10.96 23.73
CA GLU A 78 -11.41 11.47 22.79
C GLU A 78 -10.96 12.73 22.01
N LEU A 79 -9.65 12.94 21.86
CA LEU A 79 -9.05 13.99 21.06
C LEU A 79 -8.78 13.47 19.64
N SER A 80 -9.10 14.29 18.64
CA SER A 80 -8.87 13.90 17.26
C SER A 80 -7.36 13.65 17.04
N LEU A 81 -7.04 12.50 16.43
CA LEU A 81 -5.68 12.09 16.04
C LEU A 81 -4.95 13.23 15.34
N VAL A 82 -5.70 13.91 14.48
CA VAL A 82 -5.32 15.10 13.72
C VAL A 82 -4.93 16.20 14.70
N GLU A 83 -5.77 16.64 15.63
CA GLU A 83 -5.46 17.77 16.51
C GLU A 83 -4.27 17.55 17.48
N THR A 84 -3.96 16.31 17.85
CA THR A 84 -2.81 15.99 18.73
C THR A 84 -1.50 15.86 17.94
N ILE A 85 -1.54 15.24 16.76
CA ILE A 85 -0.39 15.15 15.83
C ILE A 85 -0.12 16.51 15.19
N GLU A 86 -1.17 17.21 14.78
CA GLU A 86 -1.09 18.53 14.15
C GLU A 86 -0.57 19.59 15.09
N ARG A 87 -1.07 19.71 16.33
CA ARG A 87 -0.64 20.81 17.22
C ARG A 87 0.83 20.74 17.63
N ARG A 88 1.42 19.53 17.80
CA ARG A 88 2.84 19.41 18.20
C ARG A 88 3.81 19.30 17.02
N ARG A 89 3.41 18.68 15.89
CA ARG A 89 4.33 18.43 14.75
C ARG A 89 4.32 19.57 13.73
N ILE A 90 3.18 20.26 13.53
CA ILE A 90 3.06 21.39 12.58
C ILE A 90 3.75 22.65 13.11
N GLN A 91 3.73 22.90 14.43
CA GLN A 91 4.39 24.07 15.01
C GLN A 91 5.93 23.98 14.93
N ASP A 92 6.52 22.79 15.09
CA ASP A 92 7.98 22.62 15.08
C ASP A 92 8.56 22.51 13.64
N GLU A 93 7.80 22.01 12.65
CA GLU A 93 8.34 21.70 11.32
C GLU A 93 8.03 22.71 10.21
N ALA A 94 7.03 23.59 10.37
CA ALA A 94 6.74 24.63 9.39
C ALA A 94 7.93 25.58 9.19
N LEU A 95 8.74 25.80 10.24
CA LEU A 95 10.00 26.56 10.15
C LEU A 95 11.13 25.77 9.49
N ALA A 96 11.32 24.49 9.82
CA ALA A 96 12.41 23.68 9.25
C ALA A 96 12.32 23.52 7.72
N ARG A 97 11.10 23.55 7.16
CA ARG A 97 10.85 23.37 5.72
C ARG A 97 11.38 24.52 4.85
N CYS A 98 11.57 25.72 5.41
CA CYS A 98 12.12 26.88 4.72
C CYS A 98 13.65 26.88 4.66
N PHE A 99 14.32 26.11 5.53
CA PHE A 99 15.78 26.15 5.65
C PHE A 99 16.47 24.90 5.08
N TYR A 100 15.83 23.72 5.18
CA TYR A 100 16.38 22.44 4.73
C TYR A 100 16.11 22.12 3.23
N HIS A 101 16.31 23.08 2.33
CA HIS A 101 16.05 22.87 0.90
C HIS A 101 17.07 21.96 0.18
N ARG A 102 18.31 21.89 0.70
CA ARG A 102 19.42 21.12 0.10
C ARG A 102 20.00 20.05 1.04
N GLU A 103 19.49 19.94 2.26
CA GLU A 103 19.95 19.02 3.28
C GLU A 103 18.78 18.21 3.86
N LEU A 104 19.08 17.02 4.40
CA LEU A 104 18.07 16.20 5.06
C LEU A 104 17.73 16.80 6.42
N GLN A 105 16.44 16.78 6.76
CA GLN A 105 15.98 17.21 8.07
C GLN A 105 16.50 16.26 9.18
N PRO A 106 16.78 16.74 10.40
CA PRO A 106 17.33 15.93 11.50
C PRO A 106 16.55 14.63 11.76
N GLN A 107 15.23 14.71 11.76
CA GLN A 107 14.31 13.59 11.92
C GLN A 107 14.47 12.52 10.83
N VAL A 108 14.64 12.94 9.57
CA VAL A 108 14.90 12.04 8.45
C VAL A 108 16.27 11.39 8.59
N GLN A 109 17.28 12.13 9.04
CA GLN A 109 18.61 11.56 9.31
C GLN A 109 18.56 10.51 10.43
N PHE A 110 17.85 10.78 11.52
CA PHE A 110 17.68 9.87 12.64
C PHE A 110 16.97 8.58 12.22
N ILE A 111 15.85 8.70 11.51
CA ILE A 111 15.09 7.53 11.05
C ILE A 111 15.89 6.73 10.02
N ASN A 112 16.66 7.38 9.14
CA ASN A 112 17.56 6.65 8.24
C ASN A 112 18.59 5.80 9.02
N ALA A 113 19.11 6.29 10.15
CA ALA A 113 19.99 5.49 11.00
C ALA A 113 19.28 4.26 11.58
N LEU A 114 18.03 4.40 12.02
CA LEU A 114 17.21 3.27 12.49
C LEU A 114 16.89 2.29 11.36
N MET A 115 16.61 2.79 10.16
CA MET A 115 16.40 2.00 8.96
C MET A 115 17.62 1.15 8.65
N GLU A 116 18.82 1.73 8.61
CA GLU A 116 20.04 0.97 8.35
C GLU A 116 20.30 -0.11 9.41
N GLN A 117 20.04 0.16 10.69
CA GLN A 117 20.10 -0.86 11.75
C GLN A 117 19.09 -1.98 11.52
N LYS A 118 17.83 -1.64 11.18
CA LYS A 118 16.79 -2.61 10.85
C LYS A 118 17.20 -3.46 9.64
N LYS A 119 17.70 -2.84 8.57
CA LYS A 119 18.20 -3.54 7.37
C LYS A 119 19.32 -4.52 7.73
N ALA A 120 20.30 -4.08 8.51
CA ALA A 120 21.40 -4.93 8.96
C ALA A 120 20.90 -6.13 9.78
N LYS A 121 19.98 -5.88 10.73
CA LYS A 121 19.37 -6.94 11.56
C LYS A 121 18.59 -7.94 10.72
N LEU A 122 17.75 -7.49 9.80
CA LEU A 122 16.98 -8.36 8.91
C LEU A 122 17.90 -9.17 7.99
N THR A 123 18.95 -8.55 7.46
CA THR A 123 19.94 -9.23 6.61
C THR A 123 20.67 -10.33 7.37
N ALA A 124 21.10 -10.05 8.62
CA ALA A 124 21.78 -11.02 9.46
C ALA A 124 20.85 -12.17 9.92
N ALA A 125 19.56 -11.90 10.08
CA ALA A 125 18.55 -12.87 10.50
C ALA A 125 17.88 -13.62 9.33
N ARG A 126 18.30 -13.36 8.09
CA ARG A 126 17.64 -13.93 6.90
C ARG A 126 17.81 -15.45 6.87
N ASP A 127 16.69 -16.15 6.78
CA ASP A 127 16.63 -17.60 6.67
C ASP A 127 15.96 -18.02 5.35
N PRO A 128 16.74 -18.53 4.37
CA PRO A 128 16.20 -19.03 3.11
C PRO A 128 15.15 -20.12 3.24
N GLN A 129 15.14 -20.91 4.34
CA GLN A 129 14.11 -21.94 4.55
C GLN A 129 12.73 -21.32 4.80
N ARG A 130 12.67 -20.14 5.43
CA ARG A 130 11.41 -19.42 5.63
C ARG A 130 10.80 -18.93 4.31
N GLU A 131 11.62 -18.65 3.31
CA GLU A 131 11.14 -18.25 1.97
C GLU A 131 10.36 -19.38 1.28
N LEU A 132 10.62 -20.64 1.64
CA LEU A 132 9.94 -21.83 1.12
C LEU A 132 8.63 -22.16 1.85
N CYS A 133 8.39 -21.54 3.02
CA CYS A 133 7.17 -21.73 3.80
C CYS A 133 5.98 -20.93 3.22
N ASP A 134 4.76 -21.36 3.52
CA ASP A 134 3.54 -20.59 3.25
C ASP A 134 3.03 -19.96 4.56
N PHE A 135 2.71 -18.66 4.52
CA PHE A 135 2.17 -17.91 5.65
C PHE A 135 0.66 -17.82 5.53
N VAL A 136 -0.07 -18.20 6.58
CA VAL A 136 -1.50 -17.94 6.72
C VAL A 136 -1.67 -16.66 7.53
N LEU A 137 -2.17 -15.63 6.87
CA LEU A 137 -2.32 -14.29 7.40
C LEU A 137 -3.80 -13.94 7.55
N THR A 138 -4.14 -13.33 8.68
CA THR A 138 -5.44 -12.72 8.88
C THR A 138 -5.32 -11.21 8.96
N ILE A 139 -6.03 -10.54 8.07
CA ILE A 139 -6.08 -9.09 7.94
C ILE A 139 -7.42 -8.63 8.51
N ARG A 140 -7.42 -7.66 9.40
CA ARG A 140 -8.61 -7.12 10.07
C ARG A 140 -8.60 -5.60 9.99
N LEU A 141 -9.74 -4.99 9.69
CA LEU A 141 -9.87 -3.54 9.89
C LEU A 141 -9.80 -3.25 11.39
N ARG A 142 -8.91 -2.34 11.80
CA ARG A 142 -8.73 -1.99 13.21
C ARG A 142 -9.98 -1.28 13.73
N SER A 143 -10.55 -1.79 14.83
CA SER A 143 -11.65 -1.13 15.54
C SER A 143 -11.10 -0.07 16.49
N THR A 144 -11.78 1.07 16.56
CA THR A 144 -11.50 2.14 17.52
C THR A 144 -12.10 1.90 18.90
N GLU A 145 -13.06 0.97 19.05
CA GLU A 145 -13.74 0.76 20.33
C GLU A 145 -12.95 -0.20 21.23
N THR A 146 -12.61 0.28 22.42
CA THR A 146 -12.23 -0.55 23.57
C THR A 146 -13.50 -1.16 24.15
N ALA A 147 -13.66 -2.47 23.99
CA ALA A 147 -14.60 -3.31 24.72
C ALA A 147 -16.12 -2.99 24.54
N SER A 148 -16.69 -3.41 23.42
CA SER A 148 -17.82 -4.34 23.48
C SER A 148 -17.69 -5.34 22.33
N THR A 149 -17.93 -6.60 22.62
CA THR A 149 -17.71 -7.74 21.71
C THR A 149 -18.50 -7.56 20.42
N THR A 150 -17.82 -7.70 19.27
CA THR A 150 -18.39 -7.76 17.90
C THR A 150 -18.66 -6.37 17.30
N THR A 151 -17.82 -5.84 16.41
CA THR A 151 -17.76 -6.32 15.03
C THR A 151 -16.56 -5.66 14.32
N CYS A 152 -15.43 -6.37 14.23
CA CYS A 152 -14.53 -6.12 13.10
C CYS A 152 -15.30 -6.60 11.86
N LEU A 153 -16.05 -5.68 11.23
CA LEU A 153 -16.91 -6.02 10.10
C LEU A 153 -16.06 -6.66 9.00
N MET A 154 -14.90 -6.07 8.70
CA MET A 154 -14.04 -6.48 7.61
C MET A 154 -12.83 -7.30 8.06
N TRP A 155 -12.72 -8.54 7.57
CA TRP A 155 -11.52 -9.35 7.68
C TRP A 155 -11.27 -10.24 6.46
N ARG A 156 -10.01 -10.60 6.20
CA ARG A 156 -9.57 -11.50 5.13
C ARG A 156 -8.56 -12.50 5.68
N ARG A 157 -8.67 -13.76 5.27
CA ARG A 157 -7.70 -14.81 5.60
C ARG A 157 -7.04 -15.32 4.33
N SER A 158 -5.73 -15.10 4.20
CA SER A 158 -4.98 -15.40 2.98
C SER A 158 -3.79 -16.29 3.28
N LYS A 159 -3.51 -17.24 2.38
CA LYS A 159 -2.27 -18.01 2.34
C LYS A 159 -1.35 -17.43 1.27
N VAL A 160 -0.11 -17.11 1.63
CA VAL A 160 0.87 -16.49 0.74
C VAL A 160 2.27 -17.07 0.99
N ALA A 161 3.03 -17.33 -0.07
CA ALA A 161 4.40 -17.82 0.04
C ALA A 161 5.33 -16.81 0.73
N GLY A 162 6.22 -17.28 1.59
CA GLY A 162 7.19 -16.47 2.33
C GLY A 162 8.10 -15.63 1.44
N ALA A 163 8.49 -16.16 0.28
CA ALA A 163 9.30 -15.45 -0.71
C ALA A 163 8.59 -14.24 -1.38
N THR A 164 7.29 -14.03 -1.15
CA THR A 164 6.54 -12.90 -1.73
C THR A 164 7.08 -11.57 -1.19
N LYS A 165 7.51 -10.68 -2.09
CA LYS A 165 7.95 -9.32 -1.75
C LYS A 165 6.79 -8.48 -1.19
N LEU A 166 7.06 -7.57 -0.26
CA LEU A 166 6.03 -6.75 0.38
C LEU A 166 5.25 -5.91 -0.64
N SER A 167 5.97 -5.26 -1.58
CA SER A 167 5.38 -4.58 -2.74
C SER A 167 4.41 -5.45 -3.55
N VAL A 168 4.75 -6.72 -3.76
CA VAL A 168 3.93 -7.67 -4.53
C VAL A 168 2.74 -8.12 -3.68
N PHE A 169 2.94 -8.36 -2.39
CA PHE A 169 1.87 -8.68 -1.46
C PHE A 169 0.83 -7.56 -1.42
N GLN A 170 1.25 -6.29 -1.33
CA GLN A 170 0.35 -5.15 -1.40
C GLN A 170 -0.42 -5.11 -2.73
N ASP A 171 0.31 -5.08 -3.85
CA ASP A 171 -0.25 -4.78 -5.16
C ASP A 171 -1.11 -5.92 -5.71
N LYS A 172 -0.66 -7.16 -5.53
CA LYS A 172 -1.26 -8.32 -6.20
C LYS A 172 -2.23 -9.11 -5.33
N ILE A 173 -2.15 -8.97 -4.02
CA ILE A 173 -2.86 -9.85 -3.09
C ILE A 173 -3.73 -9.04 -2.13
N LEU A 174 -3.11 -8.16 -1.33
CA LEU A 174 -3.77 -7.48 -0.23
C LEU A 174 -4.81 -6.47 -0.71
N ALA A 175 -4.44 -5.50 -1.55
CA ALA A 175 -5.41 -4.52 -2.06
C ALA A 175 -6.56 -5.20 -2.84
N PRO A 176 -6.32 -6.16 -3.75
CA PRO A 176 -7.40 -6.90 -4.41
C PRO A 176 -8.30 -7.72 -3.46
N ALA A 177 -7.72 -8.33 -2.41
CA ALA A 177 -8.49 -9.08 -1.40
C ALA A 177 -9.44 -8.18 -0.62
N LEU A 178 -8.97 -6.97 -0.30
CA LEU A 178 -9.78 -5.93 0.32
C LEU A 178 -10.83 -5.39 -0.66
N GLY A 179 -10.50 -5.32 -1.96
CA GLY A 179 -11.37 -4.79 -3.01
C GLY A 179 -11.06 -3.33 -3.35
N TRP A 180 -10.01 -2.76 -2.77
CA TRP A 180 -9.49 -1.46 -3.14
C TRP A 180 -8.77 -1.47 -4.49
N THR A 181 -8.71 -0.28 -5.07
CA THR A 181 -8.09 -0.05 -6.36
C THR A 181 -6.58 -0.10 -6.19
N ARG A 182 -5.93 -0.96 -6.96
CA ARG A 182 -4.46 -1.04 -6.94
C ARG A 182 -3.87 0.30 -7.37
N ASN A 183 -2.81 0.70 -6.70
CA ASN A 183 -2.05 1.90 -7.04
C ASN A 183 -2.89 3.18 -7.09
N TYR A 184 -3.91 3.29 -6.23
CA TYR A 184 -4.74 4.49 -6.12
C TYR A 184 -4.22 5.41 -5.00
N HIS A 185 -3.97 4.86 -3.81
CA HIS A 185 -3.37 5.60 -2.70
C HIS A 185 -1.98 5.11 -2.29
N GLY A 186 -1.29 5.94 -1.52
CA GLY A 186 -0.10 5.55 -0.78
C GLY A 186 -0.43 4.54 0.33
N TYR A 187 0.59 3.81 0.77
CA TYR A 187 0.44 2.86 1.88
C TYR A 187 1.73 2.75 2.70
N LEU A 188 1.59 2.27 3.92
CA LEU A 188 2.68 1.85 4.78
C LEU A 188 2.36 0.47 5.38
N MET A 189 3.32 -0.44 5.32
CA MET A 189 3.35 -1.61 6.18
C MET A 189 4.22 -1.28 7.39
N VAL A 190 3.71 -1.47 8.60
CA VAL A 190 4.38 -1.09 9.84
C VAL A 190 4.61 -2.34 10.68
N ASP A 191 5.86 -2.63 11.01
CA ASP A 191 6.22 -3.71 11.94
C ASP A 191 5.75 -3.32 13.34
N SER A 192 4.82 -4.09 13.91
CA SER A 192 4.24 -3.78 15.23
C SER A 192 5.24 -3.88 16.38
N SER A 193 6.39 -4.52 16.17
CA SER A 193 7.36 -4.80 17.22
C SER A 193 8.27 -3.61 17.53
N ASP A 194 8.61 -2.83 16.51
CA ASP A 194 9.54 -1.70 16.57
C ASP A 194 9.10 -0.46 15.78
N GLY A 195 7.95 -0.51 15.09
CA GLY A 195 7.39 0.60 14.32
C GLY A 195 8.09 0.86 13.00
N ALA A 196 8.99 -0.02 12.54
CA ALA A 196 9.66 0.12 11.26
C ALA A 196 8.64 0.14 10.12
N GLN A 197 8.77 1.13 9.23
CA GLN A 197 7.82 1.35 8.13
C GLN A 197 8.42 0.93 6.79
N TYR A 198 7.58 0.32 5.95
CA TYR A 198 7.91 -0.11 4.59
C TYR A 198 6.89 0.46 3.62
N GLY A 199 7.36 0.97 2.48
CA GLY A 199 6.51 1.56 1.45
C GLY A 199 7.20 1.56 0.08
N ALA A 200 6.45 1.93 -0.96
CA ALA A 200 6.95 1.93 -2.33
C ALA A 200 7.98 3.06 -2.55
N ALA A 201 9.23 2.70 -2.86
CA ALA A 201 10.25 3.70 -3.16
C ALA A 201 9.89 4.54 -4.40
N GLY A 202 10.04 5.86 -4.29
CA GLY A 202 9.72 6.80 -5.37
C GLY A 202 8.22 6.99 -5.62
N ALA A 203 7.38 6.62 -4.66
CA ALA A 203 5.95 6.90 -4.69
C ALA A 203 5.67 8.41 -4.72
N SER A 204 4.63 8.80 -5.46
CA SER A 204 4.24 10.21 -5.63
C SER A 204 2.72 10.41 -5.62
N HIS A 205 2.01 9.50 -4.95
CA HIS A 205 0.59 9.65 -4.63
C HIS A 205 0.34 10.96 -3.87
N ILE A 206 -0.82 11.57 -4.10
CA ILE A 206 -1.16 12.90 -3.56
C ILE A 206 -1.17 12.89 -2.03
N ASP A 207 -1.72 11.82 -1.45
CA ASP A 207 -1.84 11.57 -0.02
C ASP A 207 -0.49 11.35 0.68
N LEU A 208 0.62 11.11 -0.03
CA LEU A 208 1.96 11.13 0.58
C LEU A 208 2.35 12.51 1.15
N MET A 209 1.58 13.57 0.86
CA MET A 209 1.74 14.83 1.60
C MET A 209 1.51 14.66 3.11
N PHE A 210 0.66 13.71 3.51
CA PHE A 210 0.38 13.32 4.90
C PHE A 210 1.38 12.31 5.45
N LEU A 211 2.40 11.91 4.67
CA LEU A 211 3.43 10.99 5.15
C LEU A 211 4.05 11.54 6.44
N LYS A 212 4.38 12.83 6.48
CA LYS A 212 5.01 13.48 7.65
C LYS A 212 4.18 13.40 8.93
N ASP A 213 2.87 13.28 8.84
CA ASP A 213 1.98 13.12 9.99
C ASP A 213 2.03 11.67 10.53
N ASN A 214 2.47 10.73 9.68
CA ASN A 214 2.37 9.29 9.86
C ASN A 214 3.71 8.54 9.78
N GLY A 215 4.82 9.26 9.59
CA GLY A 215 6.20 8.78 9.50
C GLY A 215 7.07 9.64 8.59
N HIS A 216 8.34 9.90 8.90
CA HIS A 216 9.13 10.82 8.04
C HIS A 216 9.65 10.18 6.75
N THR A 217 9.99 8.89 6.81
CA THR A 217 10.53 8.11 5.69
C THR A 217 10.41 6.61 6.01
N TYR A 218 10.58 5.76 5.00
CA TYR A 218 10.34 4.31 5.10
C TYR A 218 11.34 3.49 4.26
N LEU A 219 11.44 2.20 4.62
CA LEU A 219 12.20 1.18 3.89
C LEU A 219 11.53 0.86 2.55
N ASP A 220 12.33 0.60 1.51
CA ASP A 220 11.81 0.17 0.20
C ASP A 220 11.26 -1.25 0.30
N ASP A 221 9.95 -1.37 0.11
CA ASP A 221 9.21 -2.63 0.21
C ASP A 221 9.47 -3.62 -0.95
N HIS A 222 10.23 -3.22 -1.98
CA HIS A 222 10.77 -4.13 -2.98
C HIS A 222 11.96 -4.96 -2.46
N GLU A 223 12.68 -4.47 -1.44
CA GLU A 223 13.87 -5.15 -0.90
C GLU A 223 13.48 -6.37 -0.05
N PHE A 224 12.34 -6.30 0.66
CA PHE A 224 11.95 -7.28 1.68
C PHE A 224 10.81 -8.20 1.24
N SER A 225 10.87 -9.46 1.70
CA SER A 225 9.82 -10.47 1.57
C SER A 225 9.06 -10.66 2.88
N LEU A 226 7.91 -11.34 2.82
CA LEU A 226 7.15 -11.74 4.01
C LEU A 226 8.00 -12.58 4.97
N ALA A 227 8.84 -13.47 4.44
CA ALA A 227 9.76 -14.30 5.23
C ALA A 227 10.89 -13.49 5.89
N ASP A 228 11.26 -12.33 5.34
CA ASP A 228 12.27 -11.46 5.96
C ASP A 228 11.69 -10.76 7.20
N VAL A 229 10.44 -10.29 7.11
CA VAL A 229 9.90 -9.33 8.10
C VAL A 229 8.88 -9.91 9.08
N LEU A 230 8.10 -10.92 8.69
CA LEU A 230 7.06 -11.43 9.58
C LEU A 230 7.68 -12.30 10.68
N PRO A 231 7.20 -12.19 11.94
CA PRO A 231 7.61 -13.06 13.02
C PRO A 231 6.96 -14.47 12.89
N GLY A 232 7.17 -15.31 13.90
CA GLY A 232 6.41 -16.56 14.06
C GLY A 232 4.92 -16.30 14.36
N PRO A 233 4.08 -17.36 14.36
CA PRO A 233 2.65 -17.23 14.61
C PRO A 233 2.35 -16.59 15.97
N ASN A 234 1.42 -15.64 15.98
CA ASN A 234 0.87 -15.05 17.19
C ASN A 234 -0.57 -14.55 16.91
N PRO A 235 -1.61 -15.22 17.42
CA PRO A 235 -2.99 -14.81 17.19
C PRO A 235 -3.45 -13.66 18.10
N GLU A 236 -2.72 -13.36 19.18
CA GLU A 236 -3.09 -12.36 20.18
C GLU A 236 -2.59 -10.96 19.82
N LYS A 237 -1.50 -10.88 19.03
CA LYS A 237 -0.86 -9.62 18.66
C LYS A 237 -0.71 -9.53 17.15
N PRO A 238 -1.07 -8.39 16.53
CA PRO A 238 -0.77 -8.18 15.13
C PRO A 238 0.74 -8.26 14.95
N ALA A 239 1.19 -8.87 13.86
CA ALA A 239 2.58 -8.82 13.45
C ALA A 239 2.89 -7.47 12.79
N PHE A 240 1.99 -7.03 11.92
CA PHE A 240 2.14 -5.83 11.11
C PHE A 240 0.84 -5.02 11.11
N HIS A 241 0.96 -3.74 10.82
CA HIS A 241 -0.15 -2.88 10.46
C HIS A 241 -0.07 -2.52 8.98
N TYR A 242 -1.20 -2.48 8.30
CA TYR A 242 -1.31 -1.97 6.94
C TYR A 242 -2.15 -0.70 6.96
N ILE A 243 -1.47 0.42 6.75
CA ILE A 243 -2.07 1.74 6.64
C ILE A 243 -2.20 2.02 5.14
N TYR A 244 -3.41 2.26 4.67
CA TYR A 244 -3.70 2.57 3.27
C TYR A 244 -4.48 3.88 3.19
N ASP A 245 -4.22 4.66 2.15
CA ASP A 245 -4.68 6.03 2.04
C ASP A 245 -4.13 6.85 3.21
N LEU A 246 -3.04 7.60 2.98
CA LEU A 246 -2.45 8.38 4.06
C LEU A 246 -3.28 9.63 4.40
N GLY A 247 -4.29 9.97 3.60
CA GLY A 247 -5.28 11.00 3.91
C GLY A 247 -6.36 10.45 4.84
N ASP A 248 -7.08 9.40 4.41
CA ASP A 248 -8.15 8.79 5.21
C ASP A 248 -7.62 7.89 6.34
N TYR A 249 -6.40 7.40 6.22
CA TYR A 249 -5.67 6.62 7.20
C TYR A 249 -6.34 5.29 7.55
N TRP A 250 -6.69 4.49 6.55
CA TRP A 250 -7.33 3.21 6.78
C TRP A 250 -6.39 2.20 7.44
N PHE A 251 -6.69 1.88 8.69
CA PHE A 251 -5.80 1.10 9.54
C PHE A 251 -6.21 -0.37 9.62
N HIS A 252 -5.32 -1.27 9.18
CA HIS A 252 -5.52 -2.71 9.23
C HIS A 252 -4.48 -3.39 10.11
N ASP A 253 -4.91 -4.42 10.83
CA ASP A 253 -4.05 -5.32 11.59
C ASP A 253 -3.81 -6.63 10.82
N ILE A 254 -2.55 -7.04 10.70
CA ILE A 254 -2.14 -8.27 10.03
C ILE A 254 -1.55 -9.22 11.08
N TYR A 255 -2.20 -10.36 11.26
CA TYR A 255 -1.80 -11.42 12.17
C TYR A 255 -1.17 -12.57 11.40
N VAL A 256 -0.09 -13.16 11.94
CA VAL A 256 0.44 -14.44 11.46
C VAL A 256 -0.28 -15.54 12.23
N GLU A 257 -1.21 -16.23 11.59
CA GLU A 257 -1.96 -17.31 12.23
C GLU A 257 -1.19 -18.63 12.25
N LYS A 258 -0.55 -18.94 11.13
CA LYS A 258 0.17 -20.21 10.92
C LYS A 258 1.28 -20.01 9.89
N ILE A 259 2.38 -20.71 10.08
CA ILE A 259 3.41 -20.92 9.05
C ILE A 259 3.37 -22.39 8.67
N ILE A 260 3.07 -22.68 7.41
CA ILE A 260 3.09 -24.02 6.82
C ILE A 260 4.54 -24.31 6.40
N PRO A 261 5.15 -25.39 6.89
CA PRO A 261 6.55 -25.68 6.64
C PRO A 261 6.82 -25.96 5.16
N ALA A 262 8.07 -25.78 4.74
CA ALA A 262 8.51 -26.00 3.36
C ALA A 262 8.12 -27.38 2.79
N SER A 263 8.09 -28.43 3.62
CA SER A 263 7.69 -29.79 3.24
C SER A 263 6.22 -29.93 2.83
N GLU A 264 5.35 -29.02 3.30
CA GLU A 264 3.91 -29.02 3.05
C GLU A 264 3.48 -27.84 2.16
N SER A 265 4.40 -26.94 1.84
CA SER A 265 4.15 -25.72 1.09
C SER A 265 3.93 -26.02 -0.40
N ASP A 266 2.85 -25.49 -0.97
CA ASP A 266 2.66 -25.47 -2.43
C ASP A 266 3.14 -24.15 -3.06
N GLY A 267 3.38 -23.13 -2.25
CA GLY A 267 3.82 -21.79 -2.64
C GLY A 267 2.74 -20.94 -3.31
N LYS A 268 1.50 -21.44 -3.43
CA LYS A 268 0.40 -20.77 -4.14
C LYS A 268 -0.29 -19.74 -3.26
N VAL A 269 -0.76 -18.68 -3.89
CA VAL A 269 -1.61 -17.69 -3.23
C VAL A 269 -3.05 -18.22 -3.16
N ALA A 270 -3.67 -18.12 -1.99
CA ALA A 270 -5.07 -18.47 -1.83
C ALA A 270 -5.76 -17.55 -0.80
N LEU A 271 -6.82 -16.86 -1.21
CA LEU A 271 -7.75 -16.25 -0.26
C LEU A 271 -8.66 -17.36 0.30
N LEU A 272 -8.45 -17.73 1.55
CA LEU A 272 -9.08 -18.87 2.20
C LEU A 272 -10.50 -18.55 2.67
N ALA A 273 -10.67 -17.38 3.30
CA ALA A 273 -11.94 -16.92 3.85
C ALA A 273 -11.94 -15.39 4.02
N GLY A 274 -13.08 -14.82 4.37
CA GLY A 274 -13.22 -13.42 4.75
C GLY A 274 -14.63 -13.13 5.22
N GLY A 275 -14.83 -11.91 5.74
CA GLY A 275 -16.13 -11.40 6.14
C GLY A 275 -16.17 -9.89 6.06
N GLY A 276 -17.37 -9.34 5.88
CA GLY A 276 -17.67 -7.92 5.73
C GLY A 276 -17.08 -7.20 4.52
N ALA A 277 -17.82 -6.17 4.15
CA ALA A 277 -17.50 -5.31 3.05
C ALA A 277 -16.32 -4.42 3.43
N CYS A 278 -15.44 -4.17 2.47
CA CYS A 278 -14.34 -3.25 2.69
C CYS A 278 -14.87 -1.82 2.66
N PRO A 279 -14.34 -0.90 3.50
CA PRO A 279 -14.73 0.49 3.40
C PRO A 279 -14.58 1.02 1.97
N ARG A 280 -15.47 1.92 1.58
CA ARG A 280 -15.40 2.57 0.27
C ARG A 280 -14.11 3.38 0.14
N GLU A 281 -13.56 3.44 -1.06
CA GLU A 281 -12.47 4.37 -1.40
C GLU A 281 -12.86 5.82 -1.08
N ASP A 282 -11.86 6.65 -0.75
CA ASP A 282 -12.01 8.06 -0.35
C ASP A 282 -13.05 8.28 0.78
N GLY A 283 -13.15 7.31 1.70
CA GLY A 283 -14.06 7.32 2.84
C GLY A 283 -13.39 7.81 4.09
N GLN A 284 -14.03 8.77 4.77
CA GLN A 284 -13.59 9.63 5.89
C GLN A 284 -12.85 8.99 7.10
N GLY A 285 -11.94 8.07 6.85
CA GLY A 285 -11.08 7.34 7.76
C GLY A 285 -11.71 6.26 8.63
N PHE A 286 -10.83 5.37 9.09
CA PHE A 286 -11.20 4.18 9.88
C PHE A 286 -11.93 4.51 11.18
N ARG A 287 -11.62 5.66 11.82
CA ARG A 287 -12.27 6.09 13.06
C ARG A 287 -13.74 6.42 12.90
N ASN A 288 -14.11 6.88 11.71
CA ASN A 288 -15.49 7.24 11.41
C ASN A 288 -16.27 6.07 10.82
N TRP A 289 -15.61 4.95 10.48
CA TRP A 289 -16.28 3.83 9.82
C TRP A 289 -17.44 3.25 10.62
N GLY A 290 -17.26 3.01 11.92
CA GLY A 290 -18.34 2.51 12.78
C GLY A 290 -19.56 3.45 12.78
N LYS A 291 -19.32 4.76 12.95
CA LYS A 291 -20.36 5.80 12.89
C LYS A 291 -20.99 5.91 11.49
N TYR A 292 -20.19 5.77 10.43
CA TYR A 292 -20.63 5.83 9.05
C TYR A 292 -21.61 4.68 8.74
N ILE A 293 -21.29 3.47 9.22
CA ILE A 293 -22.16 2.29 9.08
C ILE A 293 -23.45 2.42 9.88
N GLN A 294 -23.40 2.90 11.12
CA GLN A 294 -24.61 3.08 11.95
C GLN A 294 -25.57 4.13 11.38
N SER A 295 -25.07 5.02 10.52
CA SER A 295 -25.84 6.13 9.96
C SER A 295 -26.12 5.98 8.46
N LEU A 296 -26.03 4.76 7.91
CA LEU A 296 -26.32 4.48 6.51
C LEU A 296 -27.75 4.91 6.14
N ASP A 297 -27.85 5.76 5.13
CA ASP A 297 -29.09 6.24 4.54
C ASP A 297 -29.01 6.15 3.01
N SER A 298 -30.10 6.54 2.33
CA SER A 298 -30.14 6.52 0.86
C SER A 298 -29.06 7.40 0.20
N LYS A 299 -28.64 8.50 0.84
CA LYS A 299 -27.59 9.39 0.32
C LYS A 299 -26.22 8.71 0.41
N LYS A 300 -25.89 8.11 1.55
CA LYS A 300 -24.63 7.36 1.75
C LYS A 300 -24.57 6.12 0.88
N HIS A 301 -25.68 5.42 0.66
CA HIS A 301 -25.71 4.33 -0.32
C HIS A 301 -25.34 4.81 -1.72
N ALA A 302 -25.82 5.99 -2.14
CA ALA A 302 -25.45 6.57 -3.44
C ALA A 302 -23.97 6.97 -3.48
N GLU A 303 -23.40 7.50 -2.39
CA GLU A 303 -21.96 7.78 -2.28
C GLU A 303 -21.12 6.49 -2.41
N ILE A 304 -21.50 5.42 -1.69
CA ILE A 304 -20.82 4.12 -1.77
C ILE A 304 -20.94 3.54 -3.18
N ALA A 305 -22.12 3.60 -3.80
CA ALA A 305 -22.34 3.12 -5.16
C ALA A 305 -21.42 3.80 -6.19
N GLN A 306 -20.98 5.03 -5.93
CA GLN A 306 -20.09 5.80 -6.81
C GLN A 306 -18.60 5.58 -6.50
N ALA A 307 -18.27 5.00 -5.34
CA ALA A 307 -16.88 4.79 -4.96
C ALA A 307 -16.18 3.80 -5.89
N MET A 308 -14.89 4.03 -6.14
CA MET A 308 -14.10 3.28 -7.13
C MET A 308 -14.13 1.76 -6.94
N ASN A 309 -14.20 1.28 -5.69
CA ASN A 309 -14.27 -0.14 -5.39
C ASN A 309 -15.67 -0.78 -5.56
N TYR A 310 -16.73 0.01 -5.72
CA TYR A 310 -18.13 -0.45 -5.86
C TYR A 310 -18.81 0.00 -7.15
N CYS A 311 -18.29 1.01 -7.85
CA CYS A 311 -18.95 1.63 -9.02
C CYS A 311 -19.11 0.73 -10.26
N HIS A 312 -18.51 -0.46 -10.22
CA HIS A 312 -18.62 -1.51 -11.23
C HIS A 312 -19.35 -2.76 -10.75
N ASP A 313 -19.86 -2.76 -9.52
CA ASP A 313 -20.68 -3.86 -9.04
C ASP A 313 -21.90 -4.05 -9.96
N PRO A 314 -22.17 -5.28 -10.45
CA PRO A 314 -23.30 -5.55 -11.32
C PRO A 314 -24.64 -5.08 -10.76
N GLU A 315 -24.83 -5.12 -9.44
CA GLU A 315 -26.08 -4.71 -8.80
C GLU A 315 -26.27 -3.20 -8.75
N VAL A 316 -25.18 -2.43 -8.73
CA VAL A 316 -25.18 -0.96 -8.78
C VAL A 316 -25.65 -0.45 -10.14
N ARG A 317 -25.28 -1.12 -11.24
CA ARG A 317 -25.52 -0.65 -12.62
C ARG A 317 -26.89 -1.05 -13.20
N ARG A 318 -27.69 -1.83 -12.48
CA ARG A 318 -28.96 -2.36 -12.99
C ARG A 318 -30.08 -1.31 -12.85
N LEU A 319 -30.66 -0.86 -13.98
CA LEU A 319 -31.83 0.01 -14.00
C LEU A 319 -32.98 -0.61 -13.17
N GLY A 320 -33.53 0.16 -12.23
CA GLY A 320 -34.59 -0.28 -11.31
C GLY A 320 -34.09 -1.06 -10.08
N SER A 321 -32.79 -1.24 -9.91
CA SER A 321 -32.19 -1.89 -8.73
C SER A 321 -32.37 -1.06 -7.46
N ARG A 322 -32.73 -1.72 -6.36
CA ARG A 322 -32.70 -1.16 -5.00
C ARG A 322 -31.42 -1.56 -4.27
N TRP A 323 -30.28 -1.55 -4.97
CA TRP A 323 -29.00 -1.92 -4.35
C TRP A 323 -28.78 -1.13 -3.06
N ARG A 324 -28.51 -1.85 -1.98
CA ARG A 324 -28.22 -1.30 -0.66
C ARG A 324 -26.93 -1.94 -0.18
N PHE A 325 -26.00 -1.10 0.20
CA PHE A 325 -24.73 -1.55 0.73
C PHE A 325 -24.96 -2.31 2.05
N ASP A 326 -24.52 -3.57 2.09
CA ASP A 326 -24.48 -4.36 3.32
C ASP A 326 -23.03 -4.42 3.85
N PRO A 327 -22.73 -3.79 5.00
CA PRO A 327 -21.39 -3.80 5.58
C PRO A 327 -20.91 -5.19 6.02
N GLN A 328 -21.82 -6.16 6.18
CA GLN A 328 -21.48 -7.54 6.56
C GLN A 328 -21.26 -8.45 5.35
N ALA A 329 -21.70 -8.03 4.15
CA ALA A 329 -21.58 -8.83 2.95
C ALA A 329 -20.12 -9.04 2.52
N PHE A 330 -19.78 -10.26 2.13
CA PHE A 330 -18.49 -10.56 1.52
C PHE A 330 -18.62 -11.69 0.50
N ASP A 331 -18.33 -11.39 -0.75
CA ASP A 331 -18.23 -12.39 -1.82
C ASP A 331 -16.77 -12.85 -1.97
N LEU A 332 -16.51 -14.07 -1.48
CA LEU A 332 -15.21 -14.72 -1.58
C LEU A 332 -14.82 -15.05 -3.03
N ALA A 333 -15.78 -15.41 -3.88
CA ALA A 333 -15.52 -15.74 -5.29
C ALA A 333 -15.12 -14.48 -6.07
N ALA A 334 -15.83 -13.38 -5.89
CA ALA A 334 -15.47 -12.08 -6.46
C ALA A 334 -14.10 -11.60 -5.97
N ALA A 335 -13.80 -11.74 -4.68
CA ALA A 335 -12.48 -11.38 -4.13
C ALA A 335 -11.35 -12.24 -4.72
N ARG A 336 -11.55 -13.55 -4.86
CA ARG A 336 -10.61 -14.45 -5.56
C ARG A 336 -10.43 -14.08 -7.03
N ALA A 337 -11.49 -13.65 -7.70
CA ALA A 337 -11.42 -13.18 -9.08
C ALA A 337 -10.57 -11.91 -9.20
N ARG A 338 -10.72 -10.94 -8.28
CA ARG A 338 -9.86 -9.74 -8.25
C ARG A 338 -8.38 -10.08 -8.07
N ILE A 339 -8.05 -11.03 -7.18
CA ILE A 339 -6.68 -11.52 -7.01
C ILE A 339 -6.18 -12.20 -8.31
N SER A 340 -6.99 -13.07 -8.94
CA SER A 340 -6.65 -13.71 -10.23
C SER A 340 -6.30 -12.66 -11.30
N THR A 341 -7.16 -11.65 -11.47
CA THR A 341 -6.95 -10.55 -12.41
C THR A 341 -5.68 -9.77 -12.09
N ALA A 342 -5.40 -9.50 -10.81
CA ALA A 342 -4.19 -8.81 -10.39
C ALA A 342 -2.94 -9.65 -10.67
N LEU A 343 -2.95 -10.95 -10.37
CA LEU A 343 -1.83 -11.86 -10.67
C LEU A 343 -1.54 -11.96 -12.17
N ALA A 344 -2.57 -11.84 -13.01
CA ALA A 344 -2.46 -11.88 -14.47
C ALA A 344 -2.00 -10.55 -15.11
N SER A 345 -2.08 -9.43 -14.38
CA SER A 345 -1.68 -8.11 -14.86
C SER A 345 -0.21 -7.79 -14.54
N PRO A 346 0.44 -6.86 -15.24
CA PRO A 346 1.74 -6.32 -14.81
C PRO A 346 1.62 -5.61 -13.45
N ALA A 347 2.71 -5.58 -12.69
CA ALA A 347 2.76 -4.82 -11.45
C ALA A 347 2.49 -3.33 -11.69
N SER A 348 1.93 -2.69 -10.67
CA SER A 348 1.72 -1.26 -10.66
C SER A 348 3.02 -0.46 -10.82
N VAL A 349 2.93 0.77 -11.35
CA VAL A 349 4.08 1.68 -11.32
C VAL A 349 4.27 2.19 -9.89
N PRO A 350 5.50 2.18 -9.33
CA PRO A 350 5.71 2.59 -7.93
C PRO A 350 5.34 4.05 -7.65
N SER A 351 5.38 4.92 -8.66
CA SER A 351 5.13 6.35 -8.53
C SER A 351 3.68 6.74 -8.23
N GLY A 352 2.75 5.81 -8.11
CA GLY A 352 1.33 6.13 -7.92
C GLY A 352 0.52 6.28 -9.21
N PRO A 353 -0.79 6.55 -9.09
CA PRO A 353 -1.67 6.76 -10.22
C PRO A 353 -1.33 8.11 -10.86
N LYS A 354 -1.06 8.11 -12.17
CA LYS A 354 -0.64 9.33 -12.88
C LYS A 354 -1.71 9.96 -13.74
N LYS A 355 -2.90 9.35 -13.88
CA LYS A 355 -3.95 9.89 -14.72
C LYS A 355 -4.95 10.66 -13.87
N ALA A 356 -4.81 11.98 -13.78
CA ALA A 356 -5.93 12.85 -13.45
C ALA A 356 -6.64 13.18 -14.77
N VAL A 357 -7.86 12.70 -14.96
CA VAL A 357 -8.73 13.22 -16.03
C VAL A 357 -9.54 14.35 -15.42
N PHE A 358 -9.24 15.58 -15.82
CA PHE A 358 -10.13 16.71 -15.55
C PHE A 358 -11.30 16.59 -16.53
N GLY A 359 -12.50 16.33 -16.00
CA GLY A 359 -13.73 16.60 -16.74
C GLY A 359 -13.93 18.11 -16.78
N ASP A 360 -14.39 18.63 -17.92
CA ASP A 360 -14.78 20.04 -18.02
C ASP A 360 -15.98 20.28 -17.09
N PRO A 361 -15.87 21.17 -16.08
CA PRO A 361 -16.98 21.45 -15.15
C PRO A 361 -18.19 22.09 -15.83
N TYR A 362 -18.08 22.52 -17.09
CA TYR A 362 -19.16 23.11 -17.89
C TYR A 362 -19.73 22.17 -18.95
N ALA A 363 -19.19 20.96 -19.11
CA ALA A 363 -19.79 19.98 -20.00
C ALA A 363 -21.12 19.48 -19.38
N GLY A 364 -22.23 19.90 -19.99
CA GLY A 364 -23.54 19.29 -19.73
C GLY A 364 -23.53 17.78 -20.00
N ASN A 365 -24.60 17.08 -19.63
CA ASN A 365 -24.74 15.62 -19.65
C ASN A 365 -24.51 14.91 -21.01
N ASP A 366 -24.16 15.64 -22.08
CA ASP A 366 -23.96 15.09 -23.42
C ASP A 366 -22.49 14.72 -23.63
N ALA A 367 -22.15 13.48 -23.27
CA ALA A 367 -20.80 12.91 -23.39
C ALA A 367 -20.27 12.85 -24.84
N ASP A 368 -21.13 13.05 -25.85
CA ASP A 368 -20.79 12.90 -27.26
C ASP A 368 -20.25 14.19 -27.93
N ASN A 369 -20.31 15.35 -27.25
CA ASN A 369 -19.98 16.66 -27.85
C ASN A 369 -18.82 17.41 -27.20
N VAL A 370 -17.95 16.74 -26.42
CA VAL A 370 -16.77 17.39 -25.84
C VAL A 370 -15.74 17.70 -26.95
N PRO A 371 -15.33 18.98 -27.15
CA PRO A 371 -14.33 19.33 -28.15
C PRO A 371 -13.01 18.59 -27.91
N LYS A 372 -12.44 17.99 -28.97
CA LYS A 372 -11.12 17.36 -28.91
C LYS A 372 -10.06 18.40 -28.57
N GLY A 373 -9.69 18.52 -27.29
CA GLY A 373 -8.59 19.38 -26.84
C GLY A 373 -8.69 19.96 -25.42
N THR A 374 -9.81 19.83 -24.71
CA THR A 374 -10.01 20.49 -23.40
C THR A 374 -9.56 19.66 -22.19
N HIS A 375 -9.18 18.39 -22.38
CA HIS A 375 -8.65 17.56 -21.29
C HIS A 375 -7.16 17.83 -21.05
N ARG A 376 -6.82 18.44 -19.91
CA ARG A 376 -5.45 18.48 -19.42
C ARG A 376 -5.05 17.08 -18.94
N THR A 377 -4.54 16.26 -19.85
CA THR A 377 -4.06 14.91 -19.53
C THR A 377 -2.66 15.03 -18.94
N VAL A 378 -2.50 14.74 -17.65
CA VAL A 378 -1.16 14.41 -17.14
C VAL A 378 -0.88 12.98 -17.57
N THR A 379 -0.08 12.83 -18.62
CA THR A 379 0.30 11.52 -19.13
C THR A 379 1.34 10.91 -18.19
N PRO A 380 1.23 9.62 -17.82
CA PRO A 380 2.29 8.97 -17.06
C PRO A 380 3.63 9.12 -17.77
N GLN A 381 4.69 9.50 -17.04
CA GLN A 381 6.06 9.51 -17.58
C GLN A 381 6.52 8.08 -17.99
N THR A 382 5.94 7.05 -17.37
CA THR A 382 6.17 5.62 -17.62
C THR A 382 4.93 4.80 -17.26
N GLY A 383 4.71 3.67 -17.93
CA GLY A 383 3.54 2.78 -17.70
C GLY A 383 2.33 3.09 -18.56
N GLY A 384 1.32 2.22 -18.49
CA GLY A 384 0.04 2.36 -19.20
C GLY A 384 -1.12 2.39 -18.21
N ALA A 385 -2.17 3.15 -18.52
CA ALA A 385 -3.42 3.08 -17.76
C ALA A 385 -3.98 1.66 -17.90
N PHE A 386 -4.11 0.96 -16.78
CA PHE A 386 -4.78 -0.32 -16.72
C PHE A 386 -6.20 -0.06 -16.25
N ASN A 387 -7.14 -0.14 -17.18
CA ASN A 387 -8.54 -0.21 -16.79
C ASN A 387 -8.98 -1.68 -16.95
N PRO A 388 -9.07 -2.46 -15.86
CA PRO A 388 -9.58 -3.82 -15.93
C PRO A 388 -11.07 -3.86 -16.32
N PHE A 389 -11.75 -2.71 -16.38
CA PHE A 389 -13.18 -2.59 -16.66
C PHE A 389 -13.48 -1.70 -17.89
N PRO A 390 -14.58 -1.90 -18.62
CA PRO A 390 -14.87 -1.21 -19.90
C PRO A 390 -14.99 0.32 -19.80
N ARG A 391 -14.87 1.01 -20.95
CA ARG A 391 -14.64 2.47 -21.16
C ARG A 391 -15.71 3.46 -20.64
N ASP A 392 -16.75 3.05 -19.93
CA ASP A 392 -17.96 3.87 -19.77
C ASP A 392 -17.95 4.93 -18.63
N ASN A 393 -16.83 5.17 -17.95
CA ASN A 393 -16.80 6.08 -16.77
C ASN A 393 -16.21 7.48 -17.06
N MET A 394 -16.63 8.10 -18.16
CA MET A 394 -16.48 9.56 -18.36
C MET A 394 -17.66 10.35 -17.78
N LEU A 395 -18.39 9.80 -16.82
CA LEU A 395 -19.51 10.48 -16.19
C LEU A 395 -19.00 11.42 -15.08
N ARG A 396 -19.16 12.73 -15.36
CA ARG A 396 -19.07 13.89 -14.46
C ARG A 396 -17.67 14.27 -13.99
N GLY A 397 -17.04 15.24 -14.67
CA GLY A 397 -16.30 16.37 -14.05
C GLY A 397 -15.20 16.14 -13.00
N ILE A 398 -14.91 14.91 -12.57
CA ILE A 398 -14.20 14.61 -11.32
C ILE A 398 -12.89 13.88 -11.64
N PHE A 399 -11.86 14.21 -10.85
CA PHE A 399 -10.53 13.63 -10.87
C PHE A 399 -10.56 12.08 -10.81
N ASN A 400 -10.60 11.41 -11.96
CA ASN A 400 -10.55 9.94 -11.97
C ASN A 400 -9.11 9.44 -12.04
N GLN A 401 -8.50 9.20 -10.87
CA GLN A 401 -7.24 8.48 -10.75
C GLN A 401 -7.47 7.00 -11.10
N THR A 402 -6.81 6.50 -12.14
CA THR A 402 -6.91 5.10 -12.57
C THR A 402 -5.62 4.37 -12.24
N GLU A 403 -5.71 3.08 -11.93
CA GLU A 403 -4.55 2.19 -11.80
C GLU A 403 -3.62 2.35 -13.00
N VAL A 404 -2.34 2.64 -12.73
CA VAL A 404 -1.29 2.66 -13.73
C VAL A 404 -0.38 1.47 -13.50
N VAL A 405 -0.27 0.59 -14.50
CA VAL A 405 0.62 -0.56 -14.49
C VAL A 405 1.83 -0.32 -15.37
N ARG A 406 2.88 -1.12 -15.13
CA ARG A 406 4.05 -1.13 -16.00
C ARG A 406 3.66 -1.60 -17.40
N ASP A 407 4.23 -0.95 -18.41
CA ASP A 407 4.14 -1.36 -19.81
C ASP A 407 4.91 -2.66 -20.09
N ARG A 408 5.99 -2.85 -19.34
CA ARG A 408 6.89 -4.00 -19.35
C ARG A 408 6.42 -5.10 -18.39
N ARG A 409 6.97 -6.29 -18.62
CA ARG A 409 6.80 -7.45 -17.73
C ARG A 409 7.42 -7.19 -16.35
N ASP A 410 6.96 -7.95 -15.37
CA ASP A 410 7.53 -7.89 -14.03
C ASP A 410 8.97 -8.39 -14.00
N LYS A 411 9.76 -7.79 -13.10
CA LYS A 411 11.13 -8.24 -12.82
C LYS A 411 11.05 -9.66 -12.24
N ARG A 412 11.93 -10.55 -12.67
CA ARG A 412 11.93 -11.97 -12.25
C ARG A 412 11.93 -12.13 -10.72
N ALA A 413 12.68 -11.30 -10.01
CA ALA A 413 12.77 -11.32 -8.54
C ALA A 413 11.46 -10.99 -7.81
N SER A 414 10.47 -10.42 -8.50
CA SER A 414 9.17 -10.05 -7.94
C SER A 414 8.02 -10.66 -8.74
N ALA A 415 8.32 -11.56 -9.69
CA ALA A 415 7.33 -12.14 -10.57
C ALA A 415 6.59 -13.29 -9.88
N LEU A 416 5.27 -13.27 -9.97
CA LEU A 416 4.42 -14.38 -9.56
C LEU A 416 3.88 -15.12 -10.79
N CYS A 417 3.48 -16.37 -10.58
CA CYS A 417 2.69 -17.09 -11.56
C CYS A 417 1.33 -16.43 -11.70
N ALA A 418 0.95 -16.07 -12.93
CA ALA A 418 -0.36 -15.48 -13.19
C ALA A 418 -1.55 -16.41 -12.90
N CYS A 419 -1.33 -17.73 -12.86
CA CYS A 419 -2.39 -18.68 -12.58
C CYS A 419 -2.60 -18.94 -11.08
N CYS A 420 -1.51 -19.10 -10.31
CA CYS A 420 -1.57 -19.59 -8.94
C CYS A 420 -0.86 -18.71 -7.92
N GLY A 421 -0.26 -17.60 -8.36
CA GLY A 421 0.43 -16.64 -7.50
C GLY A 421 1.75 -17.11 -6.92
N LYS A 422 2.24 -18.30 -7.27
CA LYS A 422 3.51 -18.80 -6.77
C LYS A 422 4.70 -17.96 -7.24
N PRO A 423 5.63 -17.56 -6.34
CA PRO A 423 6.86 -16.88 -6.72
C PRO A 423 7.66 -17.69 -7.75
N ILE A 424 8.12 -17.01 -8.79
CA ILE A 424 8.75 -17.67 -9.94
C ILE A 424 10.25 -17.83 -9.71
N THR A 425 10.69 -19.07 -9.51
CA THR A 425 12.11 -19.44 -9.50
C THR A 425 12.62 -19.68 -10.92
N THR A 426 11.91 -20.48 -11.72
CA THR A 426 12.24 -20.80 -13.12
C THR A 426 11.07 -20.43 -14.03
N PRO A 427 11.11 -19.25 -14.68
CA PRO A 427 9.97 -18.70 -15.41
C PRO A 427 9.72 -19.45 -16.71
N ARG A 428 8.52 -20.00 -16.86
CA ARG A 428 7.88 -20.12 -18.17
C ARG A 428 7.15 -18.82 -18.46
N MET A 429 7.10 -18.40 -19.72
CA MET A 429 6.48 -17.14 -20.11
C MET A 429 5.57 -17.38 -21.31
N CYS A 430 4.48 -16.62 -21.40
CA CYS A 430 3.66 -16.63 -22.61
C CYS A 430 4.50 -16.22 -23.83
N ALA A 431 4.66 -17.14 -24.79
CA ALA A 431 5.47 -16.90 -25.99
C ALA A 431 4.91 -15.78 -26.87
N ALA A 432 3.59 -15.60 -26.89
CA ALA A 432 2.92 -14.58 -27.71
C ALA A 432 3.11 -13.17 -27.16
N CYS A 433 2.75 -12.92 -25.89
CA CYS A 433 2.82 -11.56 -25.33
C CYS A 433 4.16 -11.23 -24.66
N ARG A 434 4.90 -12.25 -24.19
CA ARG A 434 6.16 -12.10 -23.42
C ARG A 434 6.05 -11.19 -22.19
N LYS A 435 4.85 -11.12 -21.58
CA LYS A 435 4.56 -10.29 -20.39
C LYS A 435 4.21 -11.08 -19.12
N VAL A 436 3.67 -12.28 -19.28
CA VAL A 436 3.06 -13.05 -18.18
C VAL A 436 3.86 -14.32 -17.91
N TYR A 437 4.11 -14.61 -16.63
CA TYR A 437 4.88 -15.77 -16.18
C TYR A 437 4.01 -16.90 -15.60
N TYR A 438 4.54 -18.12 -15.72
CA TYR A 438 3.93 -19.36 -15.24
C TYR A 438 4.99 -20.26 -14.59
N CYS A 439 4.59 -21.03 -13.58
CA CYS A 439 5.41 -22.10 -13.02
C CYS A 439 5.62 -23.21 -14.06
N ASP A 440 4.52 -23.63 -14.68
CA ASP A 440 4.47 -24.80 -15.54
C ASP A 440 3.47 -24.63 -16.69
N ARG A 441 3.47 -25.64 -17.58
CA ARG A 441 2.57 -25.70 -18.72
C ARG A 441 1.12 -25.80 -18.27
N ASP A 442 0.85 -26.47 -17.15
CA ASP A 442 -0.50 -26.66 -16.65
C ASP A 442 -1.11 -25.34 -16.16
N CYS A 443 -0.35 -24.54 -15.42
CA CYS A 443 -0.71 -23.17 -15.04
C CYS A 443 -0.94 -22.30 -16.28
N GLN A 444 -0.09 -22.41 -17.30
CA GLN A 444 -0.26 -21.67 -18.55
C GLN A 444 -1.56 -22.07 -19.27
N THR A 445 -1.82 -23.36 -19.43
CA THR A 445 -3.02 -23.88 -20.10
C THR A 445 -4.29 -23.54 -19.33
N THR A 446 -4.25 -23.63 -18.00
CA THR A 446 -5.39 -23.29 -17.12
C THR A 446 -5.72 -21.79 -17.24
N HIS A 447 -4.71 -20.92 -17.07
CA HIS A 447 -4.90 -19.48 -17.21
C HIS A 447 -5.33 -19.08 -18.63
N TRP A 448 -4.80 -19.76 -19.66
CA TRP A 448 -5.19 -19.55 -21.06
C TRP A 448 -6.69 -19.75 -21.28
N LYS A 449 -7.23 -20.89 -20.80
CA LYS A 449 -8.65 -21.22 -20.92
C LYS A 449 -9.54 -20.26 -20.12
N LYS A 450 -9.09 -19.89 -18.91
CA LYS A 450 -9.87 -19.06 -17.98
C LYS A 450 -9.99 -17.61 -18.44
N GLU A 451 -8.88 -16.95 -18.77
CA GLU A 451 -8.89 -15.50 -19.00
C GLU A 451 -7.81 -14.97 -19.96
N HIS A 452 -6.61 -15.57 -20.00
CA HIS A 452 -5.48 -14.99 -20.75
C HIS A 452 -5.71 -14.91 -22.26
N LYS A 453 -6.46 -15.87 -22.84
CA LYS A 453 -6.77 -15.88 -24.29
C LYS A 453 -7.36 -14.55 -24.75
N ARG A 454 -8.21 -13.91 -23.93
CA ARG A 454 -8.89 -12.64 -24.23
C ARG A 454 -7.99 -11.42 -23.98
N GLN A 455 -7.05 -11.53 -23.05
CA GLN A 455 -6.18 -10.44 -22.61
C GLN A 455 -4.85 -10.36 -23.38
N CYS A 456 -4.43 -11.46 -24.02
CA CYS A 456 -3.12 -11.57 -24.66
C CYS A 456 -2.99 -10.65 -25.88
N ALA A 457 -2.30 -9.51 -25.70
CA ALA A 457 -2.04 -8.54 -26.76
C ALA A 457 -1.30 -9.12 -27.98
N GLY A 458 -0.47 -10.16 -27.78
CA GLY A 458 0.23 -10.85 -28.88
C GLY A 458 -0.69 -11.60 -29.84
N ARG A 459 -1.98 -11.76 -29.51
CA ARG A 459 -3.00 -12.38 -30.38
C ARG A 459 -3.69 -11.36 -31.29
N ARG A 460 -3.63 -10.06 -30.97
CA ARG A 460 -4.25 -8.99 -31.79
C ARG A 460 -3.49 -8.71 -33.09
N ASN A 461 -2.29 -9.27 -33.25
CA ASN A 461 -1.48 -9.19 -34.49
C ASN A 461 -1.60 -10.45 -35.37
N THR A 462 -2.51 -11.38 -35.05
CA THR A 462 -2.85 -12.51 -35.93
C THR A 462 -4.24 -12.25 -36.52
N PRO A 463 -4.41 -12.31 -37.87
CA PRO A 463 -5.72 -12.15 -38.49
C PRO A 463 -6.73 -13.09 -37.84
N GLU A 464 -7.92 -12.57 -37.53
CA GLU A 464 -9.02 -13.34 -36.95
C GLU A 464 -9.32 -14.56 -37.82
N LEU A 465 -9.04 -15.76 -37.29
CA LEU A 465 -9.73 -16.94 -37.75
C LEU A 465 -11.16 -16.81 -37.24
N LYS A 466 -12.09 -16.65 -38.19
CA LYS A 466 -13.53 -16.72 -37.98
C LYS A 466 -13.85 -18.05 -37.27
N ASP A 467 -14.58 -17.96 -36.17
CA ASP A 467 -15.16 -19.12 -35.50
C ASP A 467 -16.32 -19.63 -36.39
N ASP A 468 -16.30 -20.92 -36.76
CA ASP A 468 -17.44 -21.67 -37.30
C ASP A 468 -18.27 -22.27 -36.15
#